data_AF-A0A8J6MQV3-F1
#
_entry.id   AF-A0A8J6MQV3-F1
#
_cell.length_a   1.000
_cell.length_b   1.000
_cell.length_c   1.000
_cell.angle_alpha   90.00
_cell.angle_beta   90.00
_cell.angle_gamma   90.00
#
_symmetry.space_group_name_H-M   'P 1'
#
loop_
_entity.id
_entity.type
_entity.pdbx_description
1 polymer ?
#
loop_
_entity_poly.entity_id
_entity_poly.type
_entity_poly.pdbx_seq_one_letter_code
_entity_poly.pdbx_strand_id
1 'polypeptide(L)'
;MRVSFLWIVCFVLTACQHAPGMVHSPAHQPAPTIERVQSTCMSFLGDLDAMTPKELKLENERWQKVPGERKPEDDVKASLVAGFYQAKIRNYERSVDILSPLTNKKNIDDGCKVSISMYIDLLTETAAMERDLVAEKKQKIELERKLKALSEIEKDISRRDTKSKGL
;
A
#
# COMPACT_ATOMS: atom_id res chain seq x y z
N MET A 1 -39.00 -22.14 18.56
CA MET A 1 -40.14 -21.28 18.17
C MET A 1 -39.65 -19.86 17.92
N ARG A 2 -39.48 -19.49 16.64
CA ARG A 2 -39.85 -18.21 16.03
C ARG A 2 -39.41 -18.26 14.56
N VAL A 3 -40.43 -18.47 13.75
CA VAL A 3 -40.45 -18.67 12.30
C VAL A 3 -40.66 -17.32 11.62
N SER A 4 -39.86 -17.10 10.57
CA SER A 4 -40.11 -16.43 9.27
C SER A 4 -41.15 -15.32 9.15
N PHE A 5 -40.76 -14.17 8.57
CA PHE A 5 -41.56 -13.19 7.79
C PHE A 5 -40.52 -12.19 7.23
N LEU A 6 -40.28 -11.90 5.95
CA LEU A 6 -41.05 -11.96 4.72
C LEU A 6 -40.05 -11.92 3.54
N TRP A 7 -39.94 -13.03 2.81
CA TRP A 7 -39.90 -12.94 1.34
C TRP A 7 -41.36 -12.72 0.88
N ILE A 8 -41.55 -12.08 -0.28
CA ILE A 8 -42.82 -11.94 -1.03
C ILE A 8 -43.65 -10.68 -0.70
N VAL A 9 -43.28 -9.55 -1.30
CA VAL A 9 -44.19 -8.57 -1.94
C VAL A 9 -43.33 -7.88 -3.02
N CYS A 10 -43.27 -8.36 -4.26
CA CYS A 10 -44.08 -7.84 -5.37
C CYS A 10 -43.91 -8.77 -6.59
N PHE A 11 -44.42 -9.99 -6.50
CA PHE A 11 -45.00 -10.60 -7.70
C PHE A 11 -46.49 -10.25 -7.69
N VAL A 12 -46.96 -9.74 -8.81
CA VAL A 12 -48.20 -10.08 -9.53
C VAL A 12 -48.80 -8.80 -10.13
N LEU A 13 -48.84 -8.81 -11.46
CA LEU A 13 -49.84 -8.25 -12.41
C LEU A 13 -49.07 -7.61 -13.58
N THR A 14 -49.16 -8.03 -14.84
CA THR A 14 -49.87 -9.09 -15.55
C THR A 14 -49.46 -8.92 -17.01
N ALA A 15 -49.02 -9.98 -17.69
CA ALA A 15 -49.34 -10.18 -19.09
C ALA A 15 -49.00 -11.63 -19.47
N CYS A 16 -50.05 -12.46 -19.44
CA CYS A 16 -50.09 -13.71 -20.17
C CYS A 16 -49.94 -13.42 -21.66
N GLN A 17 -48.98 -14.06 -22.34
CA GLN A 17 -49.22 -14.65 -23.66
C GLN A 17 -48.43 -15.97 -23.76
N HIS A 18 -49.17 -17.06 -23.95
CA HIS A 18 -48.64 -18.34 -24.39
C HIS A 18 -48.31 -18.26 -25.88
N ALA A 19 -47.17 -18.81 -26.29
CA ALA A 19 -47.00 -19.42 -27.61
C ALA A 19 -45.98 -20.57 -27.53
N PRO A 20 -46.30 -21.77 -28.04
CA PRO A 20 -45.46 -22.95 -27.91
C PRO A 20 -44.50 -23.08 -29.09
N GLY A 21 -43.32 -23.62 -28.81
CA GLY A 21 -42.44 -24.22 -29.82
C GLY A 21 -41.62 -23.23 -30.65
N MET A 22 -40.31 -23.30 -30.48
CA MET A 22 -39.34 -23.59 -31.55
C MET A 22 -37.94 -23.46 -30.98
N VAL A 23 -37.18 -24.55 -31.09
CA VAL A 23 -35.74 -24.57 -30.83
C VAL A 23 -35.08 -23.75 -31.94
N HIS A 24 -34.73 -22.50 -31.65
CA HIS A 24 -33.82 -21.72 -32.47
C HIS A 24 -32.75 -21.11 -31.57
N SER A 25 -31.51 -21.55 -31.81
CA SER A 25 -30.30 -21.03 -31.20
C SER A 25 -30.29 -19.50 -31.26
N PRO A 26 -30.08 -18.79 -30.14
CA PRO A 26 -29.74 -17.39 -30.21
C PRO A 26 -28.30 -17.27 -30.69
N ALA A 27 -28.13 -16.44 -31.73
CA ALA A 27 -26.86 -15.99 -32.26
C ALA A 27 -25.94 -15.48 -31.15
N HIS A 28 -24.63 -15.65 -31.36
CA HIS A 28 -23.56 -15.05 -30.55
C HIS A 28 -23.91 -13.61 -30.16
N GLN A 29 -24.29 -13.42 -28.89
CA GLN A 29 -24.25 -12.10 -28.29
C GLN A 29 -22.79 -11.64 -28.34
N PRO A 30 -22.48 -10.44 -28.87
CA PRO A 30 -21.19 -9.86 -28.57
C PRO A 30 -21.10 -9.76 -27.04
N ALA A 31 -20.00 -10.25 -26.48
CA ALA A 31 -19.74 -10.16 -25.05
C ALA A 31 -20.05 -8.73 -24.57
N PRO A 32 -20.73 -8.55 -23.42
CA PRO A 32 -21.01 -7.21 -22.94
C PRO A 32 -19.69 -6.46 -22.85
N THR A 33 -19.58 -5.38 -23.62
CA THR A 33 -18.49 -4.43 -23.51
C THR A 33 -18.48 -4.03 -22.06
N ILE A 34 -17.44 -4.44 -21.31
CA ILE A 34 -17.21 -3.96 -19.96
C ILE A 34 -16.98 -2.46 -20.15
N GLU A 35 -18.03 -1.67 -19.96
CA GLU A 35 -17.90 -0.24 -19.75
C GLU A 35 -16.99 -0.11 -18.53
N ARG A 36 -15.71 0.15 -18.78
CA ARG A 36 -14.76 0.51 -17.72
C ARG A 36 -15.28 1.81 -17.13
N VAL A 37 -16.14 1.69 -16.11
CA VAL A 37 -16.42 2.76 -15.17
C VAL A 37 -15.06 3.29 -14.76
N GLN A 38 -14.74 4.53 -15.16
CA GLN A 38 -13.47 5.14 -14.82
C GLN A 38 -13.36 5.11 -13.30
N SER A 39 -12.40 4.34 -12.79
CA SER A 39 -12.16 4.24 -11.35
C SER A 39 -11.90 5.65 -10.83
N THR A 40 -12.68 6.11 -9.84
CA THR A 40 -12.38 7.33 -9.10
C THR A 40 -10.96 7.26 -8.53
N CYS A 41 -10.31 8.41 -8.31
CA CYS A 41 -8.96 8.45 -7.73
C CYS A 41 -8.89 7.68 -6.40
N MET A 42 -9.93 7.79 -5.57
CA MET A 42 -10.06 7.05 -4.31
C MET A 42 -10.16 5.53 -4.47
N SER A 43 -10.97 5.04 -5.40
CA SER A 43 -11.03 3.59 -5.67
C SER A 43 -9.69 3.07 -6.19
N PHE A 44 -9.00 3.87 -7.02
CA PHE A 44 -7.66 3.52 -7.51
C PHE A 44 -6.62 3.46 -6.38
N LEU A 45 -6.65 4.40 -5.43
CA LEU A 45 -5.80 4.35 -4.24
C LEU A 45 -6.07 3.09 -3.40
N GLY A 46 -7.33 2.70 -3.25
CA GLY A 46 -7.71 1.46 -2.56
C GLY A 46 -7.15 0.21 -3.24
N ASP A 47 -7.22 0.16 -4.58
CA ASP A 47 -6.64 -0.93 -5.36
C ASP A 47 -5.11 -1.01 -5.17
N LEU A 48 -4.42 0.13 -5.19
CA LEU A 48 -2.97 0.19 -4.99
C LEU A 48 -2.54 -0.28 -3.59
N ASP A 49 -3.31 0.04 -2.56
CA ASP A 49 -2.98 -0.41 -1.20
C ASP A 49 -3.15 -1.92 -1.03
N ALA A 50 -4.15 -2.50 -1.70
CA ALA A 50 -4.41 -3.93 -1.70
C ALA A 50 -3.36 -4.75 -2.47
N MET A 51 -2.65 -4.13 -3.43
CA MET A 51 -1.63 -4.81 -4.21
C MET A 51 -0.39 -5.18 -3.39
N THR A 52 0.15 -6.35 -3.69
CA THR A 52 1.45 -6.80 -3.16
C THR A 52 2.61 -6.03 -3.80
N PRO A 53 3.81 -6.03 -3.17
CA PRO A 53 5.00 -5.39 -3.75
C PRO A 53 5.36 -5.94 -5.14
N LYS A 54 5.07 -7.22 -5.43
CA LYS A 54 5.34 -7.85 -6.73
C LYS A 54 4.39 -7.34 -7.81
N GLU A 55 3.10 -7.22 -7.49
CA GLU A 55 2.09 -6.69 -8.41
C GLU A 55 2.35 -5.22 -8.71
N LEU A 56 2.64 -4.42 -7.69
CA LEU A 56 3.02 -3.01 -7.86
C LEU A 56 4.28 -2.84 -8.70
N LYS A 57 5.26 -3.75 -8.57
CA LYS A 57 6.46 -3.72 -9.42
C LYS A 57 6.09 -3.93 -10.89
N LEU A 58 5.28 -4.93 -11.20
CA LEU A 58 4.85 -5.22 -12.57
C LEU A 58 4.04 -4.07 -13.15
N GLU A 59 3.12 -3.50 -12.38
CA GLU A 59 2.32 -2.35 -12.81
C GLU A 59 3.19 -1.11 -13.01
N ASN A 60 4.16 -0.84 -12.11
CA ASN A 60 5.12 0.26 -12.28
C ASN A 60 5.96 0.10 -13.55
N GLU A 61 6.50 -1.09 -13.81
CA GLU A 61 7.24 -1.38 -15.05
C GLU A 61 6.37 -1.22 -16.29
N ARG A 62 5.10 -1.62 -16.21
CA ARG A 62 4.13 -1.45 -17.28
C ARG A 62 3.93 0.03 -17.59
N TRP A 63 3.68 0.87 -16.57
CA TRP A 63 3.55 2.31 -16.75
C TRP A 63 4.80 2.92 -17.37
N GLN A 64 6.00 2.52 -16.93
CA GLN A 64 7.27 3.01 -17.50
C GLN A 64 7.47 2.65 -18.98
N LYS A 65 6.93 1.52 -19.43
CA LYS A 65 7.10 1.02 -20.81
C LYS A 65 6.11 1.58 -21.82
N VAL A 66 5.07 2.35 -21.42
CA VAL A 66 4.11 2.96 -22.34
C VAL A 66 4.72 4.21 -22.99
N PRO A 67 5.18 4.16 -24.26
CA PRO A 67 5.74 5.33 -24.93
C PRO A 67 4.63 6.03 -25.74
N GLY A 68 4.61 7.36 -25.72
CA GLY A 68 4.07 8.13 -26.85
C GLY A 68 2.81 8.98 -26.62
N GLU A 69 1.88 8.61 -25.74
CA GLU A 69 0.61 9.38 -25.59
C GLU A 69 0.07 9.32 -24.15
N ARG A 70 0.83 9.83 -23.17
CA ARG A 70 0.31 9.93 -21.81
C ARG A 70 -0.59 11.15 -21.68
N LYS A 71 -1.85 10.91 -21.29
CA LYS A 71 -2.70 12.00 -20.81
C LYS A 71 -2.19 12.48 -19.45
N PRO A 72 -2.46 13.72 -19.05
CA PRO A 72 -2.09 14.22 -17.72
C PRO A 72 -2.60 13.35 -16.56
N GLU A 73 -3.71 12.62 -16.75
CA GLU A 73 -4.27 11.64 -15.81
C GLU A 73 -3.42 10.37 -15.70
N ASP A 74 -2.82 9.93 -16.81
CA ASP A 74 -1.92 8.77 -16.84
C ASP A 74 -0.64 9.05 -16.06
N ASP A 75 -0.16 10.30 -16.09
CA ASP A 75 0.97 10.74 -15.27
C ASP A 75 0.65 10.71 -13.77
N VAL A 76 -0.59 11.02 -13.37
CA VAL A 76 -1.01 10.90 -11.97
C VAL A 76 -1.02 9.44 -11.56
N LYS A 77 -1.64 8.56 -12.35
CA LYS A 77 -1.70 7.12 -12.06
C LYS A 77 -0.32 6.49 -12.01
N ALA A 78 0.56 6.81 -12.96
CA ALA A 78 1.94 6.33 -12.98
C ALA A 78 2.71 6.78 -11.73
N SER A 79 2.59 8.06 -11.32
CA SER A 79 3.22 8.55 -10.09
C SER A 79 2.66 7.87 -8.83
N LEU A 80 1.34 7.64 -8.76
CA LEU A 80 0.72 6.92 -7.64
C LEU A 80 1.24 5.48 -7.53
N VAL A 81 1.25 4.74 -8.64
CA VAL A 81 1.80 3.37 -8.68
C VAL A 81 3.27 3.36 -8.26
N ALA A 82 4.08 4.26 -8.79
CA ALA A 82 5.49 4.35 -8.46
C ALA A 82 5.72 4.69 -6.97
N GLY A 83 4.96 5.65 -6.43
CA GLY A 83 5.03 6.04 -5.02
C GLY A 83 4.65 4.90 -4.08
N PHE A 84 3.52 4.24 -4.33
CA PHE A 84 3.07 3.09 -3.54
C PHE A 84 4.05 1.91 -3.64
N TYR A 85 4.62 1.66 -4.81
CA TYR A 85 5.67 0.65 -4.97
C TYR A 85 6.88 0.95 -4.06
N GLN A 86 7.39 2.19 -4.07
CA GLN A 86 8.51 2.60 -3.21
C GLN A 86 8.19 2.45 -1.73
N ALA A 87 6.97 2.82 -1.30
CA ALA A 87 6.53 2.64 0.07
C ALA A 87 6.51 1.16 0.49
N LYS A 88 5.95 0.28 -0.36
CA LYS A 88 5.83 -1.16 -0.07
C LYS A 88 7.18 -1.89 -0.02
N ILE A 89 8.24 -1.32 -0.63
CA ILE A 89 9.63 -1.81 -0.50
C ILE A 89 10.44 -1.07 0.58
N ARG A 90 9.76 -0.31 1.46
CA ARG A 90 10.36 0.45 2.57
C ARG A 90 11.31 1.57 2.16
N ASN A 91 11.14 2.09 0.94
CA ASN A 91 11.84 3.29 0.50
C ASN A 91 10.92 4.52 0.65
N TYR A 92 10.63 4.86 1.90
CA TYR A 92 9.62 5.87 2.23
C TYR A 92 10.01 7.28 1.77
N GLU A 93 11.28 7.66 1.89
CA GLU A 93 11.77 8.97 1.41
C GLU A 93 11.51 9.13 -0.09
N ARG A 94 11.86 8.11 -0.88
CA ARG A 94 11.61 8.14 -2.33
C ARG A 94 10.11 8.12 -2.66
N SER A 95 9.30 7.44 -1.86
CA SER A 95 7.85 7.44 -2.01
C SER A 95 7.28 8.86 -1.81
N VAL A 96 7.71 9.54 -0.73
CA VAL A 96 7.32 10.93 -0.43
C VAL A 96 7.72 11.87 -1.57
N ASP A 97 8.95 11.77 -2.10
CA ASP A 97 9.41 12.59 -3.22
C ASP A 97 8.52 12.46 -4.47
N ILE A 98 8.04 11.24 -4.74
CA ILE A 98 7.21 10.94 -5.92
C ILE A 98 5.78 11.42 -5.71
N LEU A 99 5.23 11.28 -4.50
CA LEU A 99 3.83 11.56 -4.21
C LEU A 99 3.58 13.05 -3.89
N SER A 100 4.54 13.74 -3.27
CA SER A 100 4.38 15.15 -2.85
C SER A 100 3.96 16.11 -3.97
N PRO A 101 4.47 16.01 -5.21
CA PRO A 101 4.01 16.88 -6.29
C PRO A 101 2.53 16.70 -6.67
N LEU A 102 1.92 15.55 -6.34
CA LEU A 102 0.54 15.25 -6.72
C LEU A 102 -0.46 16.07 -5.92
N THR A 103 -0.16 16.45 -4.68
CA THR A 103 -1.07 17.27 -3.84
C THR A 103 -1.34 18.65 -4.43
N ASN A 104 -0.46 19.13 -5.32
CA ASN A 104 -0.58 20.42 -6.00
C ASN A 104 -1.13 20.34 -7.43
N LYS A 105 -1.45 19.14 -7.94
CA LYS A 105 -1.93 18.98 -9.32
C LYS A 105 -3.40 19.40 -9.45
N LYS A 106 -3.68 20.26 -10.46
CA LYS A 106 -5.02 20.81 -10.73
C LYS A 106 -6.04 19.78 -11.24
N ASN A 107 -5.57 18.67 -11.80
CA ASN A 107 -6.42 17.63 -12.39
C ASN A 107 -6.77 16.49 -11.41
N ILE A 108 -6.45 16.64 -10.13
CA ILE A 108 -6.79 15.69 -9.07
C ILE A 108 -7.91 16.30 -8.23
N ASP A 109 -8.91 15.48 -7.89
CA ASP A 109 -9.99 15.89 -7.00
C ASP A 109 -9.47 16.16 -5.57
N ASP A 110 -10.13 17.08 -4.86
CA ASP A 110 -9.65 17.53 -3.55
C ASP A 110 -9.69 16.42 -2.50
N GLY A 111 -10.64 15.47 -2.59
CA GLY A 111 -10.67 14.29 -1.74
C GLY A 111 -9.43 13.44 -1.89
N CYS A 112 -9.03 13.15 -3.13
CA CYS A 112 -7.82 12.41 -3.43
C CYS A 112 -6.54 13.16 -3.02
N LYS A 113 -6.49 14.49 -3.18
CA LYS A 113 -5.36 15.29 -2.66
C LYS A 113 -5.22 15.16 -1.15
N VAL A 114 -6.33 15.21 -0.40
CA VAL A 114 -6.32 15.05 1.06
C VAL A 114 -5.82 13.65 1.42
N SER A 115 -6.33 12.59 0.78
CA SER A 115 -5.87 11.23 1.05
C SER A 115 -4.40 11.00 0.72
N ILE A 116 -3.91 11.56 -0.40
CA ILE A 116 -2.48 11.53 -0.76
C ILE A 116 -1.65 12.28 0.29
N SER A 117 -2.11 13.45 0.75
CA SER A 117 -1.41 14.25 1.76
C SER A 117 -1.30 13.50 3.09
N MET A 118 -2.40 12.91 3.57
CA MET A 118 -2.39 12.10 4.79
C MET A 118 -1.45 10.89 4.68
N TYR A 119 -1.40 10.26 3.51
CA TYR A 119 -0.49 9.14 3.28
C TYR A 119 0.98 9.60 3.27
N ILE A 120 1.28 10.77 2.70
CA ILE A 120 2.63 11.38 2.75
C ILE A 120 3.06 11.68 4.18
N ASP A 121 2.16 12.22 5.01
CA ASP A 121 2.45 12.50 6.43
C ASP A 121 2.82 11.22 7.17
N LEU A 122 2.03 10.16 7.00
CA LEU A 122 2.31 8.83 7.56
C LEU A 122 3.67 8.27 7.10
N LEU A 123 3.98 8.38 5.81
CA LEU A 123 5.27 7.92 5.27
C LEU A 123 6.44 8.72 5.84
N THR A 124 6.27 10.02 6.04
CA THR A 124 7.29 10.91 6.61
C THR A 124 7.58 10.54 8.05
N GLU A 125 6.54 10.32 8.86
CA GLU A 125 6.67 9.84 10.23
C GLU A 125 7.32 8.45 10.29
N THR A 126 6.92 7.55 9.40
CA THR A 126 7.49 6.19 9.32
C THR A 126 8.97 6.24 8.95
N ALA A 127 9.36 7.12 8.02
CA ALA A 127 10.77 7.34 7.66
C ALA A 127 11.59 7.87 8.83
N ALA A 128 11.04 8.82 9.61
CA ALA A 128 11.69 9.30 10.82
C ALA A 128 11.89 8.19 11.85
N MET A 129 10.85 7.39 12.10
CA MET A 129 10.91 6.26 13.04
C MET A 129 11.93 5.19 12.62
N GLU A 130 12.05 4.88 11.32
CA GLU A 130 13.07 3.94 10.86
C GLU A 130 14.50 4.47 11.06
N ARG A 131 14.73 5.78 10.86
CA ARG A 131 16.03 6.41 11.16
C ARG A 131 16.35 6.34 12.65
N ASP A 132 15.38 6.64 13.50
CA ASP A 132 15.53 6.58 14.96
C ASP A 132 15.81 5.13 15.41
N LEU A 133 15.09 4.15 14.87
CA LEU A 133 15.33 2.73 15.16
C LEU A 133 16.75 2.29 14.76
N VAL A 134 17.27 2.78 13.65
CA VAL A 134 18.66 2.49 13.22
C VAL A 134 19.67 3.14 14.17
N ALA A 135 19.42 4.39 14.59
CA ALA A 135 20.26 5.09 15.56
C ALA A 135 20.28 4.35 16.91
N GLU A 136 19.12 3.94 17.43
CA GLU A 136 18.98 3.16 18.66
C GLU A 136 19.73 1.83 18.59
N LYS A 137 19.61 1.10 17.48
CA LYS A 137 20.38 -0.15 17.28
C LYS A 137 21.89 0.10 17.33
N LYS A 138 22.36 1.18 16.74
CA LYS A 138 23.78 1.56 16.77
C LYS A 138 24.23 1.89 18.19
N GLN A 139 23.44 2.67 18.93
CA GLN A 139 23.72 2.99 20.33
C GLN A 139 23.74 1.74 21.22
N LYS A 140 22.79 0.82 21.02
CA LYS A 140 22.76 -0.47 21.73
C LYS A 140 24.05 -1.27 21.52
N ILE A 141 24.53 -1.40 20.28
CA ILE A 141 25.77 -2.12 19.97
C ILE A 141 26.97 -1.45 20.66
N GLU A 142 27.02 -0.12 20.68
CA GLU A 142 28.08 0.62 21.36
C GLU A 142 28.04 0.40 22.88
N LEU A 143 26.84 0.42 23.49
CA LEU A 143 26.66 0.15 24.91
C LEU A 143 27.06 -1.28 25.28
N GLU A 144 26.69 -2.28 24.48
CA GLU A 144 27.12 -3.67 24.69
C GLU A 144 28.65 -3.81 24.64
N ARG A 145 29.32 -3.09 23.73
CA ARG A 145 30.80 -3.05 23.68
C ARG A 145 31.41 -2.41 24.94
N LYS A 146 30.84 -1.29 25.40
CA LYS A 146 31.30 -0.61 26.63
C LYS A 146 31.09 -1.50 27.86
N LEU A 147 29.93 -2.14 27.99
CA LEU A 147 29.64 -3.08 29.08
C LEU A 147 30.61 -4.26 29.09
N LYS A 148 30.94 -4.81 27.92
CA LYS A 148 31.94 -5.87 27.81
C LYS A 148 33.32 -5.41 28.29
N ALA A 149 33.75 -4.22 27.86
CA ALA A 149 35.03 -3.65 28.29
C ALA A 149 35.08 -3.43 29.81
N LEU A 150 34.00 -2.93 30.41
CA LEU A 150 33.89 -2.77 31.87
C LEU A 150 33.96 -4.12 32.59
N SER A 151 33.30 -5.16 32.08
CA SER A 151 33.38 -6.51 32.65
C SER A 151 34.79 -7.10 32.57
N GLU A 152 35.55 -6.83 31.51
CA GLU A 152 36.95 -7.24 31.39
C GLU A 152 37.84 -6.51 32.42
N ILE A 153 37.64 -5.20 32.60
CA ILE A 153 38.33 -4.41 33.62
C ILE A 153 38.03 -4.95 35.02
N GLU A 154 36.77 -5.25 35.33
CA GLU A 154 36.37 -5.81 36.63
C GLU A 154 37.04 -7.16 36.92
N LYS A 155 37.13 -8.04 35.91
CA LYS A 155 37.85 -9.31 36.01
C LYS A 155 39.34 -9.09 36.28
N ASP A 156 39.96 -8.11 35.62
CA ASP A 156 41.37 -7.78 35.82
C ASP A 156 41.66 -7.15 37.20
N ILE A 157 40.73 -6.35 37.73
CA ILE A 157 40.81 -5.83 39.11
C ILE A 157 40.71 -7.00 40.11
N SER A 158 39.71 -7.87 39.95
CA SER A 158 39.49 -9.04 40.82
C SER A 158 40.71 -9.98 40.84
N ARG A 159 41.37 -10.17 39.69
CA ARG A 159 42.62 -10.94 39.58
C ARG A 159 43.81 -10.27 40.26
N ARG A 160 43.87 -8.94 40.27
CA ARG A 160 44.93 -8.19 40.97
C ARG A 160 44.75 -8.23 42.49
N ASP A 161 43.53 -8.06 42.98
CA ASP A 161 43.23 -8.11 44.42
C ASP A 161 43.52 -9.48 45.04
N THR A 162 43.23 -10.56 44.31
CA THR A 162 43.55 -11.92 44.75
C THR A 162 45.05 -12.21 44.78
N LYS A 163 45.85 -11.62 43.88
CA LYS A 163 47.32 -11.68 43.95
C LYS A 163 47.91 -10.81 45.07
N SER A 164 47.29 -9.69 45.40
CA SER A 164 47.79 -8.74 46.43
C SER A 164 47.58 -9.22 47.86
N LYS A 165 46.69 -10.18 48.13
CA LYS A 165 46.44 -10.75 49.47
C LYS A 165 47.24 -12.03 49.75
N GLY A 166 48.05 -12.49 48.82
CA GLY A 166 48.89 -13.70 48.94
C GLY A 166 50.34 -13.44 49.37
N LEU A 167 50.67 -12.21 49.73
CA LEU A 167 51.92 -11.77 50.37
C LEU A 167 51.60 -11.30 51.79
#